data_AF-A0A0K8TWA0-F1
#
_entry.id   AF-A0A0K8TWA0-F1
#
_cell.length_a   1.000
_cell.length_b   1.000
_cell.length_c   1.000
_cell.angle_alpha   90.00
_cell.angle_beta   90.00
_cell.angle_gamma   90.00
#
_symmetry.space_group_name_H-M   'P 1'
#
loop_
_entity.id
_entity.type
_entity.pdbx_description
1 polymer ?
#
loop_
_entity_poly.entity_id
_entity_poly.type
_entity_poly.pdbx_seq_one_letter_code
_entity_poly.pdbx_strand_id
1 'polypeptide(L)'
;MVEQAAEGYAKILQSINLEREINPICMSIEDMLARLDEFETLLSSVRAENNSILENHVSGILAFSDNFQKLRERIDKLEQFVDKVNTNVNEVEKSLDVAELELNVTDYSLKGLLIKPLLAKAKASSISSETPEQPQSNLKDGEFQPIQVFQTSAHFDNSHISYSEEAQEYETS
;
A
#
# COMPACT_ATOMS: atom_id res chain seq x y z
N MET A 1 88.06 12.92 -36.11
CA MET A 1 87.14 11.88 -35.58
C MET A 1 86.38 12.38 -34.35
N VAL A 2 87.04 12.88 -33.30
CA VAL A 2 86.35 13.44 -32.11
C VAL A 2 85.55 14.69 -32.44
N GLU A 3 86.07 15.57 -33.29
CA GLU A 3 85.42 16.83 -33.68
C GLU A 3 84.14 16.60 -34.49
N GLN A 4 84.17 15.68 -35.48
CA GLN A 4 82.97 15.24 -36.21
C GLN A 4 81.93 14.58 -35.31
N ALA A 5 82.36 13.80 -34.31
CA ALA A 5 81.44 13.22 -33.34
C ALA A 5 80.80 14.31 -32.46
N ALA A 6 81.59 15.28 -32.00
CA ALA A 6 81.11 16.42 -31.22
C ALA A 6 80.13 17.29 -32.01
N GLU A 7 80.39 17.59 -33.28
CA GLU A 7 79.46 18.27 -34.18
C GLU A 7 78.17 17.48 -34.39
N GLY A 8 78.27 16.15 -34.57
CA GLY A 8 77.11 15.27 -34.70
C GLY A 8 76.20 15.33 -33.47
N TYR A 9 76.76 15.23 -32.27
CA TYR A 9 75.99 15.33 -31.02
C TYR A 9 75.45 16.75 -30.77
N ALA A 10 76.22 17.80 -31.08
CA ALA A 10 75.76 19.18 -30.97
C ALA A 10 74.56 19.44 -31.88
N LYS A 11 74.57 18.90 -33.12
CA LYS A 11 73.46 19.02 -34.05
C LYS A 11 72.21 18.30 -33.57
N ILE A 12 72.36 17.12 -32.96
CA ILE A 12 71.24 16.39 -32.35
C ILE A 12 70.63 17.21 -31.21
N LEU A 13 71.44 17.71 -30.28
CA LEU A 13 70.97 18.53 -29.16
C LEU A 13 70.30 19.84 -29.60
N GLN A 14 70.80 20.48 -30.67
CA GLN A 14 70.18 21.68 -31.26
C GLN A 14 68.89 21.37 -32.03
N SER A 15 68.77 20.17 -32.59
CA SER A 15 67.58 19.74 -33.35
C SER A 15 66.44 19.23 -32.49
N ILE A 16 66.73 18.78 -31.25
CA ILE A 16 65.73 18.32 -30.29
C ILE A 16 65.12 19.55 -29.63
N ASN A 17 63.89 19.89 -30.03
CA ASN A 17 63.09 20.87 -29.32
C ASN A 17 62.30 20.16 -28.22
N LEU A 18 62.95 20.02 -27.05
CA LEU A 18 62.39 19.32 -25.90
C LEU A 18 61.09 19.98 -25.40
N GLU A 19 60.98 21.29 -25.52
CA GLU A 19 59.79 22.06 -25.15
C GLU A 19 58.57 21.68 -26.00
N ARG A 20 58.77 21.43 -27.31
CA ARG A 20 57.72 20.94 -28.21
C ARG A 20 57.23 19.55 -27.87
N GLU A 21 58.07 18.71 -27.25
CA GLU A 21 57.70 17.34 -26.86
C GLU A 21 57.11 17.27 -25.45
N ILE A 22 57.59 18.11 -24.53
CA ILE A 22 57.15 18.14 -23.13
C ILE A 22 55.83 18.90 -22.96
N ASN A 23 55.64 20.03 -23.65
CA ASN A 23 54.43 20.85 -23.45
C ASN A 23 53.11 20.10 -23.71
N PRO A 24 52.97 19.28 -24.77
CA PRO A 24 51.76 18.48 -24.96
C PRO A 24 51.49 17.49 -23.83
N ILE A 25 52.55 16.94 -23.22
CA ILE A 25 52.44 16.03 -22.07
C ILE A 25 51.95 16.81 -20.85
N CYS A 26 52.54 17.97 -20.55
CA CYS A 26 52.11 18.83 -19.46
C CYS A 26 50.65 19.27 -19.62
N MET A 27 50.25 19.71 -20.82
CA MET A 27 48.87 20.09 -21.10
C MET A 27 47.90 18.91 -20.94
N SER A 28 48.30 17.71 -21.36
CA SER A 28 47.48 16.50 -21.15
C SER A 28 47.33 16.15 -19.68
N ILE A 29 48.36 16.38 -18.85
CA ILE A 29 48.29 16.17 -17.40
C ILE A 29 47.34 17.19 -16.77
N GLU A 30 47.44 18.46 -17.14
CA GLU A 30 46.55 19.51 -16.66
C GLU A 30 45.08 19.23 -17.02
N ASP A 31 44.80 18.79 -18.25
CA ASP A 31 43.44 18.38 -18.66
C ASP A 31 42.93 17.18 -17.85
N MET A 32 43.77 16.18 -17.62
CA MET A 32 43.39 15.02 -16.78
C MET A 32 43.12 15.42 -15.33
N LEU A 33 43.90 16.34 -14.76
CA LEU A 33 43.68 16.85 -13.41
C LEU A 33 42.36 17.62 -13.32
N ALA A 34 42.08 18.51 -14.28
CA ALA A 34 40.81 19.23 -14.33
C ALA A 34 39.60 18.28 -14.42
N ARG A 35 39.72 17.21 -15.23
CA ARG A 35 38.67 16.18 -15.33
C ARG A 35 38.51 15.37 -14.05
N LEU A 36 39.58 15.11 -13.30
CA LEU A 36 39.50 14.44 -12.00
C LEU A 36 38.77 15.29 -10.97
N ASP A 37 39.02 16.60 -10.94
CA ASP A 37 38.31 17.53 -10.05
C ASP A 37 36.81 17.59 -10.39
N GLU A 38 36.47 17.57 -11.69
CA GLU A 38 35.08 17.49 -12.14
C GLU A 38 34.44 16.15 -11.72
N PHE A 39 35.15 15.03 -11.87
CA PHE A 39 34.66 13.73 -11.43
C PHE A 39 34.44 13.67 -9.92
N GLU A 40 35.34 14.25 -9.12
CA GLU A 40 35.17 14.34 -7.68
C GLU A 40 33.91 15.13 -7.30
N THR A 41 33.68 16.25 -7.99
CA THR A 41 32.48 17.08 -7.79
C THR A 41 31.21 16.32 -8.12
N LEU A 42 31.17 15.62 -9.27
CA LEU A 42 30.03 14.79 -9.66
C LEU A 42 29.78 13.66 -8.66
N LEU A 43 30.85 13.01 -8.18
CA LEU A 43 30.75 11.90 -7.25
C LEU A 43 30.26 12.36 -5.87
N SER A 44 30.67 13.56 -5.44
CA SER A 44 30.12 14.23 -4.26
C SER A 44 28.62 14.53 -4.42
N SER A 45 28.21 15.07 -5.58
CA SER A 45 26.80 15.34 -5.88
C SER A 45 25.94 14.06 -5.85
N VAL A 46 26.41 12.98 -6.46
CA VAL A 46 25.69 11.69 -6.47
C VAL A 46 25.56 11.12 -5.05
N ARG A 47 26.60 11.23 -4.21
CA ARG A 47 26.52 10.80 -2.82
C ARG A 47 25.49 11.62 -2.04
N ALA A 48 25.48 12.94 -2.22
CA ALA A 48 24.51 13.82 -1.57
C ALA A 48 23.07 13.49 -1.98
N GLU A 49 22.83 13.27 -3.28
CA GLU A 49 21.52 12.87 -3.80
C GLU A 49 21.08 11.51 -3.22
N ASN A 50 21.97 10.52 -3.21
CA ASN A 50 21.66 9.20 -2.68
C ASN A 50 21.34 9.24 -1.18
N ASN A 51 22.09 10.02 -0.40
CA ASN A 51 21.79 10.22 1.02
C ASN A 51 20.43 10.89 1.22
N SER A 52 20.11 11.91 0.42
CA SER A 52 18.81 12.58 0.45
C SER A 52 17.66 11.61 0.13
N ILE A 53 17.83 10.72 -0.85
CA ILE A 53 16.82 9.71 -1.20
C ILE A 53 16.62 8.72 -0.04
N LEU A 54 17.71 8.25 0.57
CA LEU A 54 17.65 7.32 1.69
C LEU A 54 16.97 7.96 2.91
N GLU A 55 17.34 9.20 3.23
CA GLU A 55 16.78 9.94 4.36
C GLU A 55 15.33 10.32 4.13
N ASN A 56 14.94 10.82 2.96
CA ASN A 56 13.59 11.36 2.76
C ASN A 56 12.57 10.32 2.29
N HIS A 57 12.95 9.43 1.38
CA HIS A 57 12.00 8.50 0.77
C HIS A 57 11.96 7.16 1.48
N VAL A 58 13.12 6.56 1.78
CA VAL A 58 13.16 5.24 2.42
C VAL A 58 12.70 5.33 3.87
N SER A 59 13.19 6.32 4.64
CA SER A 59 12.74 6.49 6.03
C SER A 59 11.25 6.82 6.12
N GLY A 60 10.71 7.63 5.20
CA GLY A 60 9.29 7.99 5.15
C GLY A 60 8.40 6.78 4.86
N ILE A 61 8.79 5.93 3.90
CA ILE A 61 8.07 4.68 3.61
C ILE A 61 8.11 3.73 4.80
N LEU A 62 9.27 3.58 5.46
CA LEU A 62 9.40 2.76 6.65
C LEU A 62 8.57 3.30 7.81
N ALA A 63 8.54 4.61 8.03
CA ALA A 63 7.71 5.25 9.06
C ALA A 63 6.21 5.07 8.80
N PHE A 64 5.80 4.97 7.53
CA PHE A 64 4.41 4.70 7.17
C PHE A 64 4.01 3.22 7.31
N SER A 65 4.98 2.29 7.35
CA SER A 65 4.69 0.84 7.37
C SER A 65 3.79 0.41 8.52
N ASP A 66 3.99 0.95 9.73
CA ASP A 66 3.15 0.67 10.90
C ASP A 66 1.71 1.18 10.70
N ASN A 67 1.54 2.35 10.09
CA ASN A 67 0.22 2.90 9.80
C ASN A 67 -0.49 2.08 8.71
N PHE A 68 0.25 1.62 7.71
CA PHE A 68 -0.27 0.72 6.68
C PHE A 68 -0.70 -0.62 7.27
N GLN A 69 0.11 -1.20 8.17
CA GLN A 69 -0.21 -2.43 8.87
C GLN A 69 -1.48 -2.28 9.72
N LYS A 70 -1.61 -1.19 10.49
CA LYS A 70 -2.84 -0.88 11.24
C LYS A 70 -4.06 -0.72 10.33
N LEU A 71 -3.90 -0.06 9.18
CA LEU A 71 -4.98 0.10 8.21
C LEU A 71 -5.41 -1.26 7.64
N ARG A 72 -4.46 -2.10 7.26
CA ARG A 72 -4.70 -3.47 6.79
C ARG A 72 -5.48 -4.27 7.83
N GLU A 73 -5.04 -4.27 9.09
CA GLU A 73 -5.74 -4.98 10.16
C GLU A 73 -7.18 -4.46 10.39
N ARG A 74 -7.41 -3.16 10.22
CA ARG A 74 -8.77 -2.59 10.29
C ARG A 74 -9.64 -3.04 9.13
N ILE A 75 -9.09 -3.15 7.93
CA ILE A 75 -9.78 -3.65 6.74
C ILE A 75 -10.11 -5.14 6.94
N ASP A 76 -9.15 -5.97 7.32
CA ASP A 76 -9.34 -7.40 7.54
C ASP A 76 -10.41 -7.68 8.62
N LYS A 77 -10.45 -6.88 9.70
CA LYS A 77 -11.49 -6.97 10.73
C LYS A 77 -12.87 -6.55 10.22
N LEU A 78 -12.94 -5.53 9.37
CA LEU A 78 -14.19 -5.07 8.79
C LEU A 78 -14.75 -6.11 7.81
N GLU A 79 -13.90 -6.72 6.99
CA GLU A 79 -14.30 -7.79 6.07
C GLU A 79 -14.90 -8.98 6.83
N GLN A 80 -14.20 -9.48 7.86
CA GLN A 80 -14.72 -10.55 8.71
C GLN A 80 -16.05 -10.19 9.38
N PHE A 81 -16.22 -8.93 9.81
CA PHE A 81 -17.47 -8.48 10.40
C PHE A 81 -18.61 -8.48 9.37
N VAL A 82 -18.37 -7.97 8.16
CA VAL A 82 -19.36 -7.95 7.08
C VAL A 82 -19.77 -9.38 6.70
N ASP A 83 -18.82 -10.31 6.62
CA ASP A 83 -19.12 -11.72 6.33
C ASP A 83 -20.00 -12.36 7.41
N LYS A 84 -19.73 -12.04 8.68
CA LYS A 84 -20.53 -12.53 9.82
C LYS A 84 -21.95 -11.94 9.81
N VAL A 85 -22.09 -10.66 9.49
CA VAL A 85 -23.40 -10.01 9.33
C VAL A 85 -24.17 -10.66 8.18
N ASN A 86 -23.52 -10.84 7.04
CA ASN A 86 -24.11 -11.47 5.85
C ASN A 86 -24.60 -12.89 6.15
N THR A 87 -23.78 -13.70 6.82
CA THR A 87 -24.15 -15.06 7.24
C THR A 87 -25.42 -15.05 8.09
N ASN A 88 -25.49 -14.17 9.08
CA ASN A 88 -26.64 -14.12 9.98
C ASN A 88 -27.90 -13.58 9.31
N VAL A 89 -27.77 -12.60 8.41
CA VAL A 89 -28.90 -12.12 7.62
C VAL A 89 -29.44 -13.24 6.73
N ASN A 90 -28.55 -14.02 6.10
CA ASN A 90 -28.95 -15.17 5.28
C ASN A 90 -29.65 -16.26 6.11
N GLU A 91 -29.19 -16.53 7.33
CA GLU A 91 -29.86 -17.47 8.23
C GLU A 91 -31.24 -16.96 8.64
N VAL A 92 -31.35 -15.68 9.04
CA VAL A 92 -32.63 -15.04 9.38
C VAL A 92 -33.60 -15.05 8.21
N GLU A 93 -33.11 -14.77 7.00
CA GLU A 93 -33.92 -14.84 5.78
C GLU A 93 -34.46 -16.27 5.58
N LYS A 94 -33.62 -17.30 5.69
CA LYS A 94 -34.05 -18.70 5.58
C LYS A 94 -35.10 -19.09 6.62
N SER A 95 -34.94 -18.69 7.88
CA SER A 95 -35.95 -18.98 8.91
C SER A 95 -37.26 -18.24 8.64
N LEU A 96 -37.19 -17.02 8.14
CA LEU A 96 -38.37 -16.28 7.73
C LEU A 96 -39.07 -16.95 6.53
N ASP A 97 -38.33 -17.45 5.53
CA ASP A 97 -38.87 -18.29 4.44
C ASP A 97 -39.68 -19.47 4.97
N VAL A 98 -39.12 -20.20 5.94
CA VAL A 98 -39.79 -21.35 6.56
C VAL A 98 -41.07 -20.92 7.28
N ALA A 99 -41.00 -19.87 8.10
CA ALA A 99 -42.15 -19.41 8.88
C ALA A 99 -43.29 -18.87 7.99
N GLU A 100 -42.96 -18.12 6.95
CA GLU A 100 -43.94 -17.60 5.99
C GLU A 100 -44.62 -18.72 5.21
N LEU A 101 -43.86 -19.75 4.83
CA LEU A 101 -44.38 -20.94 4.16
C LEU A 101 -45.31 -21.74 5.08
N GLU A 102 -44.93 -21.93 6.35
CA GLU A 102 -45.75 -22.65 7.33
C GLU A 102 -47.05 -21.90 7.70
N LEU A 103 -47.01 -20.56 7.74
CA LEU A 103 -48.20 -19.72 8.03
C LEU A 103 -49.02 -19.33 6.78
N ASN A 104 -48.60 -19.69 5.56
CA ASN A 104 -49.20 -19.22 4.30
C ASN A 104 -49.32 -17.68 4.20
N VAL A 105 -48.36 -16.94 4.76
CA VAL A 105 -48.34 -15.46 4.72
C VAL A 105 -47.32 -15.01 3.67
N THR A 106 -47.76 -14.88 2.42
CA THR A 106 -46.87 -14.52 1.29
C THR A 106 -46.96 -13.05 0.86
N ASP A 107 -48.05 -12.35 1.21
CA ASP A 107 -48.40 -11.06 0.58
C ASP A 107 -47.89 -9.83 1.37
N TYR A 108 -47.51 -9.99 2.64
CA TYR A 108 -46.99 -8.93 3.53
C TYR A 108 -45.67 -9.33 4.19
N SER A 109 -44.84 -10.07 3.46
CA SER A 109 -43.56 -10.58 3.94
C SER A 109 -42.60 -9.43 4.33
N LEU A 110 -42.01 -9.52 5.53
CA LEU A 110 -40.95 -8.62 6.01
C LEU A 110 -39.76 -8.53 5.05
N LYS A 111 -39.58 -9.55 4.19
CA LYS A 111 -38.57 -9.54 3.10
C LYS A 111 -38.81 -8.39 2.13
N GLY A 112 -40.08 -8.14 1.79
CA GLY A 112 -40.49 -7.10 0.87
C GLY A 112 -40.21 -5.69 1.38
N LEU A 113 -40.31 -5.49 2.69
CA LEU A 113 -40.23 -4.17 3.31
C LEU A 113 -38.83 -3.81 3.82
N LEU A 114 -38.06 -4.78 4.34
CA LEU A 114 -36.81 -4.51 5.05
C LEU A 114 -35.56 -5.12 4.38
N ILE A 115 -35.67 -6.29 3.74
CA ILE A 115 -34.49 -7.07 3.31
C ILE A 115 -34.11 -6.78 1.84
N LYS A 116 -35.10 -6.70 0.94
CA LYS A 116 -34.86 -6.40 -0.50
C LYS A 116 -34.08 -5.11 -0.77
N PRO A 117 -34.29 -3.98 -0.07
CA PRO A 117 -33.53 -2.75 -0.32
C PRO A 117 -32.06 -2.85 0.12
N LEU A 118 -31.76 -3.67 1.13
CA LEU A 118 -30.42 -3.82 1.71
C LEU A 118 -29.55 -4.82 0.91
N LEU A 119 -30.13 -5.94 0.45
CA LEU A 119 -29.41 -6.96 -0.34
C LEU A 119 -29.14 -6.53 -1.80
N ALA A 120 -29.91 -5.58 -2.35
CA ALA A 120 -29.71 -5.07 -3.70
C ALA A 120 -28.34 -4.42 -3.92
N LYS A 121 -27.65 -4.02 -2.84
CA LYS A 121 -26.31 -3.40 -2.89
C LYS A 121 -25.15 -4.39 -2.71
N ALA A 122 -25.42 -5.62 -2.25
CA ALA A 122 -24.40 -6.63 -1.95
C ALA A 122 -24.26 -7.72 -3.03
N LYS A 123 -25.24 -7.85 -3.94
CA LYS A 123 -25.30 -8.94 -4.91
C LYS A 123 -24.64 -8.58 -6.25
N ALA A 124 -23.32 -8.46 -6.26
CA ALA A 124 -22.50 -8.48 -7.48
C ALA A 124 -21.64 -9.76 -7.61
N SER A 125 -21.75 -10.73 -6.68
CA SER A 125 -21.06 -12.02 -6.82
C SER A 125 -21.89 -13.17 -6.26
N SER A 126 -21.81 -14.30 -6.97
CA SER A 126 -22.30 -15.66 -6.65
C SER A 126 -23.80 -15.85 -6.37
N ILE A 127 -24.53 -16.26 -7.41
CA ILE A 127 -25.76 -17.06 -7.28
C ILE A 127 -25.33 -18.52 -7.44
N SER A 128 -25.20 -19.24 -6.33
CA SER A 128 -25.18 -20.70 -6.32
C SER A 128 -26.51 -21.18 -5.77
N SER A 129 -27.33 -21.73 -6.65
CA SER A 129 -28.55 -22.46 -6.33
C SER A 129 -28.17 -23.86 -5.83
N GLU A 130 -28.40 -24.13 -4.55
CA GLU A 130 -28.36 -25.49 -4.00
C GLU A 130 -29.78 -25.99 -3.67
N THR A 131 -29.97 -27.25 -4.02
CA THR A 131 -31.19 -28.08 -4.02
C THR A 131 -31.65 -28.39 -2.58
N PRO A 132 -32.97 -28.53 -2.30
CA PRO A 132 -33.48 -28.61 -0.93
C PRO A 132 -33.40 -30.03 -0.35
N GLU A 133 -32.55 -30.23 0.67
CA GLU A 133 -32.65 -31.37 1.59
C GLU A 133 -33.42 -30.94 2.86
N GLN A 134 -34.58 -31.59 3.06
CA GLN A 134 -35.52 -31.55 4.19
C GLN A 134 -36.19 -30.19 4.53
N PRO A 135 -37.52 -30.19 4.83
CA PRO A 135 -38.19 -29.02 5.39
C PRO A 135 -37.71 -28.82 6.82
N GLN A 136 -36.70 -27.98 7.02
CA GLN A 136 -36.29 -27.54 8.34
C GLN A 136 -37.37 -26.60 8.87
N SER A 137 -38.29 -27.11 9.68
CA SER A 137 -39.20 -26.27 10.46
C SER A 137 -38.39 -25.51 11.51
N ASN A 138 -38.79 -24.28 11.81
CA ASN A 138 -38.23 -23.52 12.93
C ASN A 138 -38.69 -24.09 14.30
N LEU A 139 -39.58 -25.09 14.30
CA LEU A 139 -40.13 -25.71 15.51
C LEU A 139 -39.39 -27.01 15.83
N LYS A 140 -38.99 -27.16 17.10
CA LYS A 140 -38.60 -28.45 17.70
C LYS A 140 -39.61 -28.76 18.81
N ASP A 141 -40.27 -29.91 18.72
CA ASP A 141 -41.33 -30.32 19.67
C ASP A 141 -42.48 -29.31 19.84
N GLY A 142 -42.76 -28.52 18.80
CA GLY A 142 -43.79 -27.48 18.84
C GLY A 142 -43.32 -26.12 19.38
N GLU A 143 -42.08 -26.01 19.82
CA GLU A 143 -41.49 -24.76 20.31
C GLU A 143 -40.56 -24.12 19.28
N PHE A 144 -40.70 -22.81 19.07
CA PHE A 144 -39.85 -22.03 18.19
C PHE A 144 -38.41 -21.96 18.73
N GLN A 145 -37.45 -22.27 17.86
CA GLN A 145 -36.03 -22.15 18.16
C GLN A 145 -35.47 -20.91 17.45
N PRO A 146 -35.09 -19.85 18.19
CA PRO A 146 -34.52 -18.66 17.59
C PRO A 146 -33.14 -18.96 16.98
N ILE A 147 -32.87 -18.38 15.81
CA ILE A 147 -31.53 -18.41 15.23
C ILE A 147 -30.58 -17.61 16.12
N GLN A 148 -29.39 -18.16 16.35
CA GLN A 148 -28.34 -17.45 17.04
C GLN A 148 -27.66 -16.45 16.10
N VAL A 149 -28.08 -15.19 16.20
CA VAL A 149 -27.39 -14.08 15.53
C VAL A 149 -26.28 -13.49 16.40
N PHE A 150 -25.31 -12.89 15.74
CA PHE A 150 -24.17 -12.20 16.35
C PHE A 150 -24.67 -11.11 17.28
N GLN A 151 -24.09 -11.03 18.48
CA GLN A 151 -24.37 -9.93 19.39
C GLN A 151 -23.39 -8.80 19.12
N THR A 152 -23.91 -7.65 18.66
CA THR A 152 -23.13 -6.44 18.39
C THR A 152 -22.34 -6.00 19.62
N SER A 153 -22.92 -6.09 20.82
CA SER A 153 -22.30 -5.72 22.09
C SER A 153 -21.09 -6.58 22.48
N ALA A 154 -20.98 -7.79 21.93
CA ALA A 154 -19.84 -8.67 22.17
C ALA A 154 -18.70 -8.45 21.16
N HIS A 155 -18.96 -7.71 20.08
CA HIS A 155 -18.03 -7.53 18.96
C HIS A 155 -17.45 -6.12 18.87
N PHE A 156 -18.20 -5.13 19.37
CA PHE A 156 -17.74 -3.77 19.57
C PHE A 156 -17.66 -3.55 21.08
N ASP A 157 -16.47 -3.71 21.65
CA ASP A 157 -16.22 -3.26 23.02
C ASP A 157 -16.55 -1.76 23.12
N ASN A 158 -17.20 -1.35 24.21
CA ASN A 158 -17.60 0.03 24.51
C ASN A 158 -16.44 1.04 24.63
N SER A 159 -15.22 0.66 24.27
CA SER A 159 -14.03 1.50 24.33
C SER A 159 -13.66 2.01 22.94
N HIS A 160 -13.83 3.32 22.76
CA HIS A 160 -13.43 4.16 21.61
C HIS A 160 -14.39 4.27 20.43
N ILE A 161 -15.55 4.88 20.67
CA ILE A 161 -16.07 5.88 19.73
C ILE A 161 -15.78 7.25 20.34
N SER A 162 -14.53 7.71 20.21
CA SER A 162 -14.22 9.12 20.45
C SER A 162 -14.54 9.85 19.16
N TYR A 163 -15.73 10.45 19.07
CA TYR A 163 -15.95 11.51 18.10
C TYR A 163 -14.98 12.63 18.48
N SER A 164 -13.97 12.87 17.64
CA SER A 164 -13.17 14.08 17.74
C SER A 164 -14.08 15.27 17.40
N GLU A 165 -14.56 15.97 18.42
CA GLU A 165 -15.06 17.35 18.30
C GLU A 165 -13.88 18.25 17.91
N GLU A 166 -13.54 18.28 16.62
CA GLU A 166 -12.75 19.35 16.02
C GLU A 166 -13.64 20.10 15.02
N ALA A 167 -14.64 20.80 15.55
CA ALA A 167 -15.39 21.79 14.78
C ALA A 167 -16.01 22.83 15.71
N GLN A 168 -15.19 23.53 16.52
CA GLN A 168 -15.60 24.76 17.20
C GLN A 168 -14.38 25.48 17.84
N GLU A 169 -13.73 26.36 17.07
CA GLU A 169 -13.23 27.66 17.54
C GLU A 169 -12.56 28.41 16.37
N TYR A 170 -13.39 29.09 15.59
CA TYR A 170 -12.99 30.33 14.91
C TYR A 170 -14.02 31.39 15.29
N GLU A 171 -13.96 31.85 16.54
CA GLU A 171 -14.58 33.11 16.93
C GLU A 171 -13.80 33.74 18.09
N THR A 172 -13.36 34.99 17.88
CA THR A 172 -12.65 35.92 18.80
C THR A 172 -11.16 35.60 19.04
N SER A 173 -10.18 36.47 18.75
CA SER A 173 -10.13 37.94 18.65
C SER A 173 -9.10 38.40 17.61
#